data_AF-A0AAU5YGQ2-F1
#
_entry.id   AF-A0AAU5YGQ2-F1
#
_cell.length_a   1.000
_cell.length_b   1.000
_cell.length_c   1.000
_cell.angle_alpha   90.00
_cell.angle_beta   90.00
_cell.angle_gamma   90.00
#
_symmetry.space_group_name_H-M   'P 1'
#
loop_
_entity.id
_entity.type
_entity.pdbx_description
1 polymer ?
#
loop_
_entity_poly.entity_id
_entity_poly.type
_entity_poly.pdbx_seq_one_letter_code
_entity_poly.pdbx_strand_id
1 'polypeptide(L)'
;MRGVNADSQRVTSTTRGRLAVPAGILTAVVGAFAYVGAVDPNEPGHYPVCPLLRYTGLYCPGCGGLRSAHAFVHGDFQAALQDNAMAVVAFLGFAVVWTVWVVRVARGRPVRVDLTSVRLWALGASLLVFTVVRNLPFGGWLHP
;
A
#
# COMPACT_ATOMS: atom_id res chain seq x y z
N MET A 1 49.82 -2.00 -23.82
CA MET A 1 49.87 -2.12 -22.34
C MET A 1 48.44 -1.98 -21.81
N ARG A 2 47.96 -2.96 -21.04
CA ARG A 2 46.90 -2.88 -20.01
C ARG A 2 45.53 -2.33 -20.49
N GLY A 3 44.48 -3.12 -20.73
CA GLY A 3 44.13 -4.37 -20.08
C GLY A 3 43.78 -4.18 -18.60
N VAL A 4 43.00 -3.16 -18.24
CA VAL A 4 42.36 -3.03 -16.92
C VAL A 4 41.11 -2.16 -17.08
N ASN A 5 39.94 -2.61 -16.60
CA ASN A 5 38.75 -1.82 -16.19
C ASN A 5 37.39 -2.06 -16.87
N ALA A 6 37.26 -2.85 -17.93
CA ALA A 6 35.92 -3.21 -18.43
C ALA A 6 35.24 -4.36 -17.65
N ASP A 7 35.99 -5.06 -16.79
CA ASP A 7 35.51 -6.19 -15.97
C ASP A 7 34.98 -5.78 -14.58
N SER A 8 35.12 -4.52 -14.19
CA SER A 8 34.57 -4.04 -12.93
C SER A 8 33.07 -3.79 -13.06
N GLN A 9 32.29 -4.67 -12.43
CA GLN A 9 30.88 -4.48 -12.04
C GLN A 9 29.79 -5.02 -12.96
N ARG A 10 30.06 -6.16 -13.62
CA ARG A 10 28.99 -7.16 -13.68
C ARG A 10 28.91 -7.79 -12.28
N VAL A 11 28.43 -7.02 -11.30
CA VAL A 11 28.06 -7.55 -9.98
C VAL A 11 27.05 -8.63 -10.29
N THR A 12 27.49 -9.88 -10.26
CA THR A 12 26.63 -11.05 -10.20
C THR A 12 25.90 -10.89 -8.88
N SER A 13 24.85 -10.06 -8.88
CA SER A 13 24.12 -9.76 -7.66
C SER A 13 23.58 -11.08 -7.20
N THR A 14 24.16 -11.59 -6.11
CA THR A 14 23.72 -12.82 -5.49
C THR A 14 22.23 -12.68 -5.22
N THR A 15 21.49 -13.79 -5.22
CA THR A 15 20.06 -13.77 -4.90
C THR A 15 19.78 -12.98 -3.61
N ARG A 16 20.72 -13.03 -2.65
CA ARG A 16 20.73 -12.25 -1.41
C ARG A 16 20.78 -10.72 -1.64
N GLY A 17 21.65 -10.25 -2.53
CA GLY A 17 21.70 -8.82 -2.90
C GLY A 17 20.45 -8.35 -3.65
N ARG A 18 19.84 -9.22 -4.46
CA ARG A 18 18.59 -8.89 -5.19
C ARG A 18 17.37 -8.82 -4.28
N LEU A 19 17.33 -9.61 -3.22
CA LEU A 19 16.22 -9.66 -2.28
C LEU A 19 16.29 -8.59 -1.17
N ALA A 20 17.40 -7.87 -1.04
CA ALA A 20 17.56 -6.84 -0.02
C ALA A 20 16.47 -5.74 -0.12
N VAL A 21 16.19 -5.25 -1.33
CA VAL A 21 15.17 -4.21 -1.56
C VAL A 21 13.75 -4.70 -1.23
N PRO A 22 13.25 -5.82 -1.78
CA PRO A 22 11.90 -6.29 -1.43
C PRO A 22 11.77 -6.66 0.05
N ALA A 23 12.83 -7.20 0.67
CA ALA A 23 12.84 -7.47 2.11
C ALA A 23 12.77 -6.18 2.92
N GLY A 24 13.55 -5.15 2.58
CA GLY A 24 13.51 -3.85 3.26
C GLY A 24 12.13 -3.20 3.17
N ILE A 25 11.49 -3.25 1.99
CA ILE A 25 10.12 -2.73 1.81
C ILE A 25 9.13 -3.53 2.67
N LEU A 26 9.21 -4.86 2.67
CA LEU A 26 8.32 -5.67 3.49
C LEU A 26 8.49 -5.36 4.97
N THR A 27 9.73 -5.25 5.46
CA THR A 27 10.02 -4.91 6.86
C THR A 27 9.42 -3.55 7.23
N ALA A 28 9.54 -2.54 6.37
CA ALA A 28 8.95 -1.23 6.61
C ALA A 28 7.42 -1.29 6.67
N VAL A 29 6.78 -2.02 5.74
CA VAL A 29 5.33 -2.20 5.72
C VAL A 29 4.86 -2.95 6.96
N VAL A 30 5.46 -4.11 7.28
CA VAL A 30 5.12 -4.89 8.47
C VAL A 30 5.32 -4.05 9.74
N GLY A 31 6.40 -3.27 9.83
CA GLY A 31 6.64 -2.36 10.96
C GLY A 31 5.54 -1.30 11.11
N ALA A 32 5.08 -0.72 10.00
CA ALA A 32 3.98 0.24 10.02
C ALA A 32 2.65 -0.40 10.47
N PHE A 33 2.32 -1.59 9.95
CA PHE A 33 1.12 -2.33 10.36
C PHE A 33 1.20 -2.80 11.82
N ALA A 34 2.38 -3.21 12.29
CA ALA A 34 2.60 -3.58 13.69
C ALA A 34 2.44 -2.37 14.62
N TYR A 35 2.96 -1.20 14.24
CA TYR A 35 2.77 0.04 14.99
C TYR A 35 1.28 0.42 15.05
N VAL A 36 0.60 0.43 13.91
CA VAL A 36 -0.83 0.75 13.86
C VAL A 36 -1.66 -0.29 14.61
N GLY A 37 -1.30 -1.57 14.57
CA GLY A 37 -1.95 -2.61 15.37
C GLY A 37 -1.70 -2.48 16.88
N ALA A 38 -0.60 -1.86 17.29
CA ALA A 38 -0.29 -1.65 18.71
C ALA A 38 -0.83 -0.33 19.28
N VAL A 39 -1.01 0.69 18.42
CA VAL A 39 -1.47 2.01 18.82
C VAL A 39 -2.86 2.24 18.20
N ASP A 40 -3.90 2.10 19.03
CA ASP A 40 -5.29 2.08 18.53
C ASP A 40 -5.69 3.43 17.90
N PRO A 41 -6.03 3.48 16.60
CA PRO A 41 -6.49 4.70 15.94
C PRO A 41 -7.91 5.14 16.31
N ASN A 42 -8.64 4.34 17.08
CA ASN A 42 -9.96 4.67 17.63
C ASN A 42 -9.84 5.50 18.92
N GLU A 43 -8.69 5.45 19.60
CA GLU A 43 -8.46 6.23 20.81
C GLU A 43 -8.01 7.67 20.48
N PRO A 44 -8.67 8.70 21.06
CA PRO A 44 -8.28 10.09 20.86
C PRO A 44 -6.84 10.35 21.32
N GLY A 45 -6.08 11.10 20.52
CA GLY A 45 -4.72 11.54 20.88
C GLY A 45 -3.59 10.69 20.28
N HIS A 46 -3.88 9.50 19.77
CA HIS A 46 -2.87 8.67 19.10
C HIS A 46 -2.50 9.16 17.69
N TYR A 47 -3.45 9.75 16.97
CA TYR A 47 -3.25 10.21 15.60
C TYR A 47 -3.89 11.58 15.35
N PRO A 48 -3.29 12.41 14.47
CA PRO A 48 -3.88 13.69 14.11
C PRO A 48 -5.19 13.47 13.35
N VAL A 49 -6.16 14.34 13.62
CA VAL A 49 -7.42 14.39 12.86
C VAL A 49 -7.15 14.73 11.39
N CYS A 50 -7.88 14.10 10.48
CA CYS A 50 -7.77 14.38 9.04
C CYS A 50 -8.14 15.85 8.77
N PRO A 51 -7.22 16.69 8.27
CA PRO A 51 -7.50 18.10 8.06
C PRO A 51 -8.57 18.31 6.99
N LEU A 52 -8.59 17.48 5.94
CA LEU A 52 -9.59 17.60 4.89
C LEU A 52 -11.00 17.38 5.45
N LEU A 53 -11.22 16.27 6.16
CA LEU A 53 -12.51 15.99 6.79
C LEU A 53 -12.90 17.10 7.78
N ARG A 54 -11.93 17.60 8.56
CA ARG A 54 -12.16 18.66 9.54
C ARG A 54 -12.60 19.98 8.90
N TYR A 55 -12.02 20.36 7.76
CA TYR A 55 -12.27 21.65 7.13
C TYR A 55 -13.38 21.62 6.07
N THR A 56 -13.55 20.52 5.35
CA THR A 56 -14.50 20.42 4.23
C THR A 56 -15.68 19.51 4.51
N GLY A 57 -15.60 18.64 5.53
CA GLY A 57 -16.59 17.59 5.77
C GLY A 57 -16.57 16.47 4.72
N LEU A 58 -15.63 16.49 3.77
CA LEU A 58 -15.54 15.50 2.68
C LEU A 58 -14.60 14.36 3.05
N TYR A 59 -15.04 13.13 2.77
CA TYR A 59 -14.21 11.94 2.91
C TYR A 59 -13.32 11.78 1.67
N CYS A 60 -12.00 11.82 1.86
CA CYS A 60 -11.02 11.49 0.82
C CYS A 60 -10.86 9.97 0.68
N PRO A 61 -10.22 9.46 -0.39
CA PRO A 61 -10.06 8.01 -0.57
C PRO A 61 -9.22 7.35 0.54
N GLY A 62 -8.42 8.13 1.28
CA GLY A 62 -7.61 7.66 2.41
C GLY A 62 -8.29 7.76 3.78
N CYS A 63 -9.47 8.40 3.90
CA CYS A 63 -10.15 8.52 5.19
C CYS A 63 -10.47 7.14 5.79
N GLY A 64 -10.27 6.96 7.09
CA GLY A 64 -10.45 5.67 7.76
C GLY A 64 -9.35 4.63 7.46
N GLY A 65 -8.30 4.96 6.69
CA GLY A 65 -7.26 4.00 6.32
C GLY A 65 -6.49 3.41 7.51
N LEU A 66 -6.23 4.20 8.55
CA LEU A 66 -5.58 3.71 9.78
C LEU A 66 -6.47 2.75 10.58
N ARG A 67 -7.76 3.09 10.73
CA ARG A 67 -8.75 2.21 11.39
C ARG A 67 -8.93 0.90 10.62
N SER A 68 -9.03 0.99 9.29
CA SER A 68 -9.05 -0.15 8.40
C SER A 68 -7.81 -1.04 8.55
N ALA A 69 -6.61 -0.44 8.62
CA ALA A 69 -5.38 -1.19 8.85
C ALA A 69 -5.34 -1.86 10.23
N HIS A 70 -5.78 -1.17 11.29
CA HIS A 70 -5.89 -1.73 12.63
C HIS A 70 -6.86 -2.93 12.67
N ALA A 71 -8.07 -2.76 12.13
CA ALA A 71 -9.06 -3.83 12.02
C ALA A 71 -8.54 -5.03 11.20
N PHE A 72 -7.87 -4.75 10.08
CA PHE A 72 -7.26 -5.78 9.22
C PHE A 72 -6.20 -6.61 9.96
N VAL A 73 -5.35 -5.98 10.77
CA VAL A 73 -4.31 -6.67 11.57
C VAL A 73 -4.93 -7.54 12.66
N HIS A 74 -6.04 -7.12 13.24
CA HIS A 74 -6.78 -7.87 14.26
C HIS A 74 -7.71 -8.94 13.67
N GLY A 75 -7.81 -9.05 12.34
CA GLY A 75 -8.63 -10.04 11.65
C GLY A 75 -10.10 -9.65 11.49
N ASP A 76 -10.48 -8.43 11.85
CA ASP A 76 -11.83 -7.91 11.61
C ASP A 76 -11.92 -7.31 10.19
N PHE A 77 -12.09 -8.20 9.21
CA PHE A 77 -12.18 -7.79 7.81
C PHE A 77 -13.47 -7.03 7.49
N GLN A 78 -14.55 -7.25 8.25
CA GLN A 78 -15.80 -6.54 8.04
C GLN A 78 -15.64 -5.09 8.47
N ALA A 79 -15.12 -4.83 9.67
CA ALA A 79 -14.78 -3.49 10.11
C ALA A 79 -13.76 -2.85 9.17
N ALA A 80 -12.72 -3.59 8.73
CA ALA A 80 -11.71 -3.04 7.82
C ALA A 80 -12.30 -2.56 6.48
N LEU A 81 -13.27 -3.29 5.92
CA LEU A 81 -13.95 -2.93 4.67
C LEU A 81 -14.90 -1.74 4.86
N GLN A 82 -15.62 -1.69 5.99
CA GLN A 82 -16.48 -0.56 6.35
C GLN A 82 -15.64 0.71 6.57
N ASP A 83 -14.52 0.57 7.27
CA ASP A 83 -13.59 1.66 7.55
C ASP A 83 -12.95 2.22 6.29
N ASN A 84 -12.48 1.34 5.38
CA ASN A 84 -11.99 1.74 4.07
C ASN A 84 -11.79 0.53 3.12
N ALA A 85 -12.80 0.23 2.30
CA ALA A 85 -12.70 -0.84 1.31
C ALA A 85 -11.54 -0.67 0.30
N MET A 86 -11.23 0.56 -0.11
CA MET A 86 -10.14 0.83 -1.04
C MET A 86 -8.77 0.53 -0.41
N ALA A 87 -8.62 0.79 0.90
CA ALA A 87 -7.41 0.45 1.64
C ALA A 87 -7.21 -1.08 1.70
N VAL A 88 -8.28 -1.84 1.99
CA VAL A 88 -8.22 -3.32 1.98
C VAL A 88 -7.81 -3.84 0.60
N VAL A 89 -8.39 -3.32 -0.49
CA VAL A 89 -7.99 -3.68 -1.85
C VAL A 89 -6.52 -3.34 -2.11
N ALA A 90 -6.04 -2.19 -1.64
CA ALA A 90 -4.65 -1.81 -1.76
C ALA A 90 -3.71 -2.75 -0.98
N PHE A 91 -4.09 -3.19 0.23
CA PHE A 91 -3.30 -4.13 1.04
C PHE A 91 -3.17 -5.49 0.34
N LEU A 92 -4.28 -6.02 -0.18
CA LEU A 92 -4.30 -7.27 -0.93
C LEU A 92 -3.54 -7.15 -2.25
N GLY A 93 -3.73 -6.03 -2.96
CA GLY A 93 -3.01 -5.73 -4.20
C GLY A 93 -1.49 -5.65 -3.97
N PHE A 94 -1.07 -4.99 -2.89
CA PHE A 94 0.33 -4.95 -2.47
C PHE A 94 0.88 -6.35 -2.21
N ALA A 95 0.16 -7.19 -1.45
CA ALA A 95 0.59 -8.56 -1.15
C ALA A 95 0.81 -9.39 -2.43
N VAL A 96 -0.10 -9.29 -3.39
CA VAL A 96 0.03 -9.98 -4.69
C VAL A 96 1.20 -9.43 -5.50
N VAL A 97 1.29 -8.11 -5.68
CA VAL A 97 2.35 -7.48 -6.48
C VAL A 97 3.72 -7.76 -5.86
N TRP A 98 3.85 -7.65 -4.55
CA TRP A 98 5.08 -7.93 -3.83
C TRP A 98 5.49 -9.41 -3.97
N THR A 99 4.53 -10.34 -3.81
CA THR A 99 4.81 -11.78 -3.98
C THR A 99 5.31 -12.09 -5.38
N VAL A 100 4.62 -11.58 -6.40
CA VAL A 100 5.02 -11.78 -7.80
C VAL A 100 6.39 -11.13 -8.06
N TRP A 101 6.65 -9.96 -7.48
CA TRP A 101 7.92 -9.27 -7.60
C TRP A 101 9.06 -10.11 -7.01
N VAL A 102 8.92 -10.57 -5.76
CA VAL A 102 9.89 -11.44 -5.08
C VAL A 102 10.15 -12.72 -5.86
N VAL A 103 9.09 -13.39 -6.33
CA VAL A 103 9.22 -14.62 -7.14
C VAL A 103 10.01 -14.35 -8.42
N ARG A 104 9.76 -13.23 -9.11
CA ARG A 104 10.51 -12.88 -10.34
C ARG A 104 11.96 -12.56 -10.04
N VAL A 105 12.23 -11.79 -8.99
CA VAL A 105 13.58 -11.43 -8.56
C VAL A 105 14.38 -12.67 -8.13
N ALA A 106 13.76 -13.57 -7.36
CA ALA A 106 14.37 -14.83 -6.94
C ALA A 106 14.70 -15.75 -8.13
N ARG A 107 13.85 -15.74 -9.18
CA ARG A 107 14.07 -16.46 -10.44
C ARG A 107 15.01 -15.74 -11.41
N GLY A 108 15.59 -14.60 -11.02
CA GLY A 108 16.48 -13.80 -11.86
C GLY A 108 15.83 -13.20 -13.11
N ARG A 109 14.50 -13.08 -13.12
CA ARG A 109 13.76 -12.49 -14.24
C ARG A 109 13.67 -10.97 -14.09
N PRO A 110 13.78 -10.20 -15.18
CA PRO A 110 13.58 -8.77 -15.14
C PRO A 110 12.13 -8.45 -14.73
N VAL A 111 11.97 -7.48 -13.84
CA VAL A 111 10.67 -6.98 -13.40
C VAL A 111 10.40 -5.72 -14.21
N ARG A 112 9.54 -5.83 -15.22
CA ARG A 112 9.04 -4.66 -15.95
C ARG A 112 7.68 -4.29 -15.39
N VAL A 113 7.60 -3.12 -14.77
CA VAL A 113 6.34 -2.53 -14.34
C VAL A 113 5.98 -1.47 -15.37
N ASP A 114 5.23 -1.88 -16.39
CA ASP A 114 4.76 -0.94 -17.40
C ASP A 114 3.52 -0.21 -16.85
N LEU A 115 3.74 0.97 -16.27
CA LEU A 115 2.68 1.90 -15.90
C LEU A 115 2.21 2.64 -17.15
N THR A 116 1.51 1.92 -18.02
CA THR A 116 0.87 2.51 -19.20
C THR A 116 -0.13 3.58 -18.76
N SER A 117 -0.29 4.67 -19.53
CA SER A 117 -1.23 5.75 -19.24
C SER A 117 -2.64 5.25 -18.92
N VAL A 118 -3.10 4.20 -19.60
CA VAL A 118 -4.41 3.57 -19.34
C VAL A 118 -4.54 3.06 -17.91
N ARG A 119 -3.49 2.43 -17.35
CA ARG A 119 -3.48 1.92 -15.96
C ARG A 119 -3.49 3.06 -14.94
N LEU A 120 -2.77 4.15 -15.24
CA LEU A 120 -2.77 5.34 -14.40
C LEU A 120 -4.15 6.01 -14.39
N TRP A 121 -4.77 6.17 -15.56
CA TRP A 121 -6.14 6.68 -15.68
C TRP A 121 -7.17 5.78 -15.02
N ALA A 122 -7.04 4.45 -15.15
CA ALA A 122 -7.92 3.50 -14.47
C ALA A 122 -7.81 3.62 -12.93
N LEU A 123 -6.59 3.74 -12.41
CA LEU A 123 -6.37 3.95 -10.97
C LEU A 123 -6.96 5.28 -10.51
N GLY A 124 -6.70 6.38 -11.23
CA GLY A 124 -7.29 7.69 -10.94
C GLY A 124 -8.83 7.65 -10.98
N ALA A 125 -9.40 7.02 -12.00
CA ALA A 125 -10.85 6.85 -12.13
C ALA A 125 -11.43 6.02 -10.97
N SER A 126 -10.78 4.94 -10.56
CA SER A 126 -11.22 4.13 -9.42
C SER A 126 -11.22 4.92 -8.10
N LEU A 127 -10.19 5.74 -7.88
CA LEU A 127 -10.11 6.61 -6.70
C LEU A 127 -11.21 7.68 -6.73
N LEU A 128 -11.47 8.26 -7.90
CA LEU A 128 -12.53 9.24 -8.07
C LEU A 128 -13.91 8.61 -7.83
N VAL A 129 -14.20 7.48 -8.46
CA VAL A 129 -15.47 6.75 -8.29
C VAL A 129 -15.68 6.36 -6.83
N PHE A 130 -14.65 5.82 -6.16
CA PHE A 130 -14.73 5.48 -4.74
C PHE A 130 -15.01 6.70 -3.87
N THR A 131 -14.32 7.82 -4.14
CA THR A 131 -14.52 9.08 -3.42
C THR A 131 -15.94 9.57 -3.61
N VAL A 132 -16.47 9.55 -4.84
CA VAL A 132 -17.85 9.95 -5.13
C VAL A 132 -18.82 9.04 -4.38
N VAL A 133 -18.76 7.72 -4.58
CA VAL A 133 -19.66 6.74 -3.95
C VAL A 133 -19.69 6.89 -2.43
N ARG A 134 -18.54 7.09 -1.78
CA ARG A 134 -18.42 7.25 -0.32
C ARG A 134 -19.04 8.56 0.22
N ASN A 135 -19.10 9.60 -0.60
CA ASN A 135 -19.71 10.89 -0.23
C ASN A 135 -21.20 10.99 -0.63
N LEU A 136 -21.75 10.03 -1.38
CA LEU A 136 -23.18 9.98 -1.71
C LEU A 136 -24.01 9.37 -0.56
N PRO A 137 -25.30 9.73 -0.42
CA PRO A 137 -26.14 9.34 0.72
C PRO A 137 -26.36 7.82 0.88
N PHE A 138 -26.21 7.03 -0.18
CA PHE A 138 -26.22 5.56 -0.11
C PHE A 138 -24.86 4.95 0.30
N GLY A 139 -23.79 5.76 0.30
CA GLY A 139 -22.43 5.38 0.72
C GLY A 139 -22.15 5.58 2.22
N GLY A 140 -23.16 5.92 3.01
CA GLY A 140 -23.05 6.10 4.47
C GLY A 140 -22.49 4.87 5.21
N TRP A 141 -22.57 3.67 4.61
CA TRP A 141 -21.98 2.44 5.15
C TRP A 141 -20.45 2.39 5.08
N LEU A 142 -19.82 3.31 4.34
CA LEU A 142 -18.37 3.53 4.34
C LEU A 142 -17.97 4.71 5.24
N HIS A 143 -18.83 5.13 6.16
CA HIS A 143 -18.50 6.19 7.12
C HIS A 143 -17.94 5.51 8.37
N PRO A 144 -16.67 5.78 8.71
CA PRO A 144 -16.01 5.14 9.83
C PRO A 144 -16.25 5.88 11.15
#